data_AF-A0A1W9T590-F1
#
_entry.id   AF-A0A1W9T590-F1
#
_cell.length_a   1.000
_cell.length_b   1.000
_cell.length_c   1.000
_cell.angle_alpha   90.00
_cell.angle_beta   90.00
_cell.angle_gamma   90.00
#
_symmetry.space_group_name_H-M   'P 1'
#
loop_
_entity.id
_entity.type
_entity.pdbx_description
1 polymer ?
#
loop_
_entity_poly.entity_id
_entity_poly.type
_entity_poly.pdbx_seq_one_letter_code
_entity_poly.pdbx_strand_id
1 'polypeptide(L)'
;MTPLFENAKVSSWDDINTLLDRISLQNPLFPEADATDKVESRARIAQGIAFITFNYGIDGVTIEIAKYARCFDELLSTKNGFLPIHFIGGNFFNEADAYITPCWHRLLLSNFDGWDKWNKGKWFRKLFYEPMPSGSEISGKMANEIWRQASDFASRLEQYIRRNKIGLLIPVNVNSNPGNIAAALAIVLVSESTGIRVLNSNHDFFWEGGTPPSQRKPGASPGVRDHFFTNYENRSFFTLFKRILPWRGARWFQLNINTRQSEKLIKHYGFPRNQIFNINTSIANAFFSPCSQKEKLFHRLRMAYILSDGRRIITPTPVDAHMEHIETWMHNQTPMVCGATGELELNIASSSALYLLQPTRIVTKKRIFRDWELVEQLLTYKAFREAFERDANLTLTLHITGPAPVEHQRDLENILKAYKKVLNRVPGHIGKRLFTAFSVGTEIHDSFKAHGFNELTIDEIYKMADIVLLPSETEGRGLPILEGSAAGIPVVCSRYRPERTFSEVVGEHLPEDMKVQYTLFPEKKFTRPQIAKISNLLLHPERYSECRRQNRRAIAARYNFNALKNKINDILNYLY
;
A
#
# COMPACT_ATOMS: atom_id res chain seq x y z
N MET A 1 -2.55 5.25 -41.07
CA MET A 1 -1.09 5.44 -41.12
C MET A 1 -0.48 4.34 -40.29
N THR A 2 0.48 3.59 -40.84
CA THR A 2 1.30 2.64 -40.08
C THR A 2 2.13 3.44 -39.08
N PRO A 3 2.18 3.05 -37.79
CA PRO A 3 2.96 3.76 -36.80
C PRO A 3 4.45 3.78 -37.17
N LEU A 4 5.11 4.92 -36.98
CA LEU A 4 6.53 5.14 -37.32
C LEU A 4 7.50 4.10 -36.74
N PHE A 5 7.10 3.39 -35.68
CA PHE A 5 7.94 2.42 -34.99
C PHE A 5 7.85 0.99 -35.56
N GLU A 6 6.80 0.60 -36.29
CA GLU A 6 6.58 -0.81 -36.68
C GLU A 6 7.66 -1.36 -37.63
N ASN A 7 8.31 -0.50 -38.42
CA ASN A 7 9.35 -0.91 -39.39
C ASN A 7 10.75 -0.37 -39.06
N ALA A 8 10.94 0.23 -37.88
CA ALA A 8 12.21 0.83 -37.52
C ALA A 8 13.24 -0.25 -37.16
N LYS A 9 14.40 -0.22 -37.81
CA LYS A 9 15.55 -1.07 -37.46
C LYS A 9 16.30 -0.44 -36.29
N VAL A 10 16.42 -1.20 -35.20
CA VAL A 10 17.15 -0.82 -33.99
C VAL A 10 18.28 -1.80 -33.76
N SER A 11 19.49 -1.26 -33.60
CA SER A 11 20.71 -1.99 -33.29
C SER A 11 21.35 -1.53 -31.97
N SER A 12 20.97 -0.35 -31.47
CA SER A 12 21.50 0.27 -30.27
C SER A 12 20.42 0.99 -29.44
N TRP A 13 20.73 1.31 -28.19
CA TRP A 13 19.84 2.14 -27.34
C TRP A 13 19.71 3.58 -27.87
N ASP A 14 20.73 4.08 -28.57
CA ASP A 14 20.74 5.42 -29.16
C ASP A 14 19.81 5.51 -30.39
N ASP A 15 19.66 4.41 -31.13
CA ASP A 15 18.66 4.30 -32.19
C ASP A 15 17.25 4.49 -31.61
N ILE A 16 16.95 3.85 -30.47
CA ILE A 16 15.66 4.00 -29.76
C ILE A 16 15.46 5.45 -29.32
N ASN A 17 16.48 6.08 -28.71
CA ASN A 17 16.40 7.49 -28.31
C ASN A 17 16.09 8.40 -29.52
N THR A 18 16.81 8.21 -30.63
CA THR A 18 16.61 8.97 -31.86
C THR A 18 15.21 8.79 -32.43
N LEU A 19 14.68 7.57 -32.40
CA LEU A 19 13.30 7.30 -32.82
C LEU A 19 12.28 7.98 -31.91
N LEU A 20 12.49 7.98 -30.59
CA LEU A 20 11.64 8.70 -29.65
C LEU A 20 11.65 10.21 -29.90
N ASP A 21 12.81 10.80 -30.25
CA ASP A 21 12.87 12.22 -30.64
C ASP A 21 12.05 12.50 -31.89
N ARG A 22 12.15 11.66 -32.93
CA ARG A 22 11.35 11.80 -34.16
C ARG A 22 9.85 11.67 -33.90
N ILE A 23 9.45 10.67 -33.11
CA ILE A 23 8.04 10.44 -32.76
C ILE A 23 7.49 11.62 -31.95
N SER A 24 8.30 12.18 -31.03
CA SER A 24 7.89 13.34 -30.23
C SER A 24 7.76 14.63 -31.06
N LEU A 25 8.56 14.78 -32.13
CA LEU A 25 8.51 15.93 -33.04
C LEU A 25 7.37 15.86 -34.05
N GLN A 26 7.01 14.66 -34.53
CA GLN A 26 5.93 14.43 -35.50
C GLN A 26 4.54 14.34 -34.86
N ASN A 27 4.49 14.65 -33.58
CA ASN A 27 3.32 14.53 -32.73
C ASN A 27 2.24 15.53 -33.16
N PRO A 28 0.97 15.11 -33.34
CA PRO A 28 -0.10 16.05 -33.66
C PRO A 28 -0.16 17.16 -32.60
N LEU A 29 -0.09 18.42 -33.07
CA LEU A 29 -0.25 19.60 -32.23
C LEU A 29 -1.58 19.49 -31.49
N PHE A 30 -1.54 19.67 -30.17
CA PHE A 30 -2.76 19.89 -29.40
C PHE A 30 -3.21 21.33 -29.71
N PRO A 31 -4.45 21.57 -30.14
CA PRO A 31 -4.96 22.94 -30.21
C PRO A 31 -4.91 23.57 -28.82
N GLU A 32 -4.63 24.87 -28.74
CA GLU A 32 -4.77 25.62 -27.48
C GLU A 32 -6.25 25.66 -27.09
N ALA A 33 -6.54 25.40 -25.81
CA ALA A 33 -7.90 25.16 -25.34
C ALA A 33 -8.76 26.43 -25.33
N ASP A 34 -9.75 26.47 -26.24
CA ASP A 34 -10.92 27.34 -26.16
C ASP A 34 -12.06 26.64 -25.37
N ALA A 35 -13.14 27.34 -25.01
CA ALA A 35 -14.25 26.77 -24.23
C ALA A 35 -14.94 25.56 -24.91
N THR A 36 -14.96 25.53 -26.25
CA THR A 36 -15.39 24.38 -27.06
C THR A 36 -14.44 23.17 -26.92
N ASP A 37 -13.14 23.41 -26.71
CA ASP A 37 -12.15 22.34 -26.52
C ASP A 37 -12.37 21.61 -25.19
N LYS A 38 -12.76 22.30 -24.10
CA LYS A 38 -13.00 21.63 -22.82
C LYS A 38 -14.13 20.60 -22.87
N VAL A 39 -15.24 20.94 -23.55
CA VAL A 39 -16.37 20.02 -23.72
C VAL A 39 -15.98 18.82 -24.57
N GLU A 40 -15.25 19.06 -25.66
CA GLU A 40 -14.77 17.98 -26.54
C GLU A 40 -13.72 17.10 -25.85
N SER A 41 -12.77 17.70 -25.13
CA SER A 41 -11.75 17.00 -24.34
C SER A 41 -12.37 16.13 -23.25
N ARG A 42 -13.39 16.64 -22.55
CA ARG A 42 -14.17 15.84 -21.60
C ARG A 42 -14.91 14.70 -22.29
N ALA A 43 -15.60 14.98 -23.39
CA ALA A 43 -16.31 13.95 -24.15
C ALA A 43 -15.36 12.85 -24.66
N ARG A 44 -14.14 13.21 -25.09
CA ARG A 44 -13.11 12.27 -25.52
C ARG A 44 -12.64 11.38 -24.38
N ILE A 45 -12.31 11.94 -23.21
CA ILE A 45 -11.92 11.15 -22.02
C ILE A 45 -13.06 10.21 -21.59
N ALA A 46 -14.31 10.69 -21.64
CA ALA A 46 -15.49 9.91 -21.28
C ALA A 46 -15.84 8.77 -22.27
N GLN A 47 -15.17 8.67 -23.43
CA GLN A 47 -15.35 7.52 -24.34
C GLN A 47 -14.76 6.23 -23.79
N GLY A 48 -13.71 6.32 -22.97
CA GLY A 48 -13.14 5.17 -22.29
C GLY A 48 -11.84 5.49 -21.56
N ILE A 49 -11.60 4.78 -20.45
CA ILE A 49 -10.39 4.93 -19.63
C ILE A 49 -9.70 3.58 -19.48
N ALA A 50 -8.39 3.55 -19.68
CA ALA A 50 -7.61 2.33 -19.50
C ALA A 50 -6.60 2.46 -18.36
N PHE A 51 -6.72 1.61 -17.35
CA PHE A 51 -5.70 1.39 -16.34
C PHE A 51 -4.73 0.32 -16.82
N ILE A 52 -3.44 0.59 -16.74
CA ILE A 52 -2.39 -0.31 -17.22
C ILE A 52 -1.41 -0.59 -16.09
N THR A 53 -1.22 -1.86 -15.73
CA THR A 53 -0.14 -2.26 -14.81
C THR A 53 0.44 -3.61 -15.24
N PHE A 54 1.47 -4.10 -14.55
CA PHE A 54 2.15 -5.34 -14.94
C PHE A 54 1.23 -6.57 -14.77
N ASN A 55 0.49 -6.67 -13.67
CA ASN A 55 -0.51 -7.70 -13.40
C ASN A 55 -1.49 -7.25 -12.30
N TYR A 56 -2.63 -7.92 -12.20
CA TYR A 56 -3.68 -7.64 -11.21
C TYR A 56 -3.86 -8.83 -10.25
N GLY A 57 -3.88 -8.58 -8.93
CA GLY A 57 -4.08 -9.56 -7.86
C GLY A 57 -4.45 -8.90 -6.52
N ILE A 58 -4.21 -9.56 -5.37
CA ILE A 58 -4.33 -8.89 -4.04
C ILE A 58 -3.06 -8.11 -3.72
N ASP A 59 -2.92 -6.95 -4.34
CA ASP A 59 -1.82 -6.02 -4.06
C ASP A 59 -2.33 -4.58 -3.92
N GLY A 60 -1.49 -3.74 -3.32
CA GLY A 60 -1.84 -2.34 -3.08
C GLY A 60 -2.03 -1.50 -4.34
N VAL A 61 -1.49 -1.91 -5.50
CA VAL A 61 -1.72 -1.23 -6.78
C VAL A 61 -3.10 -1.58 -7.33
N THR A 62 -3.47 -2.87 -7.34
CA THR A 62 -4.79 -3.33 -7.81
C THR A 62 -5.94 -2.68 -7.01
N ILE A 63 -5.81 -2.61 -5.68
CA ILE A 63 -6.81 -1.98 -4.81
C ILE A 63 -6.96 -0.49 -5.10
N GLU A 64 -5.85 0.23 -5.32
CA GLU A 64 -5.90 1.67 -5.61
C GLU A 64 -6.46 1.94 -7.03
N ILE A 65 -6.12 1.11 -8.02
CA ILE A 65 -6.73 1.17 -9.35
C ILE A 65 -8.24 1.04 -9.25
N ALA A 66 -8.76 0.07 -8.49
CA ALA A 66 -10.20 -0.12 -8.32
C ALA A 66 -10.88 1.11 -7.67
N LYS A 67 -10.22 1.75 -6.70
CA LYS A 67 -10.71 3.01 -6.09
C LYS A 67 -10.76 4.14 -7.13
N TYR A 68 -9.72 4.30 -7.93
CA TYR A 68 -9.67 5.33 -8.97
C TYR A 68 -10.71 5.07 -10.06
N ALA A 69 -10.81 3.83 -10.55
CA ALA A 69 -11.81 3.41 -11.54
C ALA A 69 -13.22 3.77 -11.10
N ARG A 70 -13.59 3.47 -9.85
CA ARG A 70 -14.88 3.86 -9.28
C ARG A 70 -15.10 5.37 -9.25
N CYS A 71 -14.07 6.16 -8.94
CA CYS A 71 -14.18 7.62 -8.98
C CYS A 71 -14.44 8.14 -10.40
N PHE A 72 -13.72 7.63 -11.40
CA PHE A 72 -13.95 8.00 -12.79
C PHE A 72 -15.35 7.60 -13.26
N ASP A 73 -15.79 6.39 -12.92
CA ASP A 73 -17.14 5.92 -13.22
C ASP A 73 -18.21 6.88 -12.65
N GLU A 74 -18.13 7.22 -11.36
CA GLU A 74 -19.08 8.17 -10.75
C GLU A 74 -19.01 9.59 -11.31
N LEU A 75 -17.86 10.04 -11.82
CA LEU A 75 -17.67 11.40 -12.33
C LEU A 75 -18.07 11.57 -13.81
N LEU A 76 -17.90 10.52 -14.61
CA LEU A 76 -17.99 10.60 -16.07
C LEU A 76 -19.11 9.76 -16.67
N SER A 77 -19.70 8.83 -15.91
CA SER A 77 -20.89 8.12 -16.37
C SER A 77 -22.06 9.09 -16.61
N THR A 78 -22.82 8.84 -17.67
CA THR A 78 -23.99 9.64 -18.02
C THR A 78 -25.24 9.00 -17.46
N LYS A 79 -26.36 9.74 -17.33
CA LYS A 79 -27.62 9.22 -16.75
C LYS A 79 -28.11 7.90 -17.38
N ASN A 80 -27.72 7.62 -18.63
CA ASN A 80 -28.18 6.45 -19.40
C ASN A 80 -27.04 5.54 -19.89
N GLY A 81 -25.78 5.76 -19.46
CA GLY A 81 -24.64 4.99 -19.98
C GLY A 81 -23.49 4.91 -18.99
N PHE A 82 -22.88 3.72 -18.91
CA PHE A 82 -21.69 3.44 -18.11
C PHE A 82 -20.42 3.92 -18.81
N LEU A 83 -19.46 4.41 -18.05
CA LEU A 83 -18.11 4.72 -18.54
C LEU A 83 -17.39 3.41 -18.89
N PRO A 84 -16.90 3.22 -20.13
CA PRO A 84 -16.07 2.06 -20.47
C PRO A 84 -14.72 2.13 -19.74
N ILE A 85 -14.54 1.27 -18.74
CA ILE A 85 -13.26 1.14 -18.00
C ILE A 85 -12.58 -0.15 -18.43
N HIS A 86 -11.30 -0.05 -18.79
CA HIS A 86 -10.48 -1.14 -19.27
C HIS A 86 -9.29 -1.37 -18.34
N PHE A 87 -9.13 -2.59 -17.88
CA PHE A 87 -7.98 -3.04 -17.10
C PHE A 87 -7.05 -3.80 -18.04
N ILE A 88 -5.80 -3.35 -18.16
CA ILE A 88 -4.81 -3.92 -19.07
C ILE A 88 -3.58 -4.38 -18.28
N GLY A 89 -3.16 -5.63 -18.49
CA GLY A 89 -1.97 -6.17 -17.82
C GLY A 89 -1.51 -7.51 -18.38
N GLY A 90 -0.37 -7.98 -17.89
CA GLY A 90 0.26 -9.25 -18.28
C GLY A 90 -0.46 -10.48 -17.73
N ASN A 91 -1.06 -10.34 -16.56
CA ASN A 91 -1.83 -11.39 -15.91
C ASN A 91 -2.95 -10.85 -15.01
N PHE A 92 -4.00 -11.66 -14.78
CA PHE A 92 -5.07 -11.44 -13.82
C PHE A 92 -5.17 -12.67 -12.92
N PHE A 93 -4.76 -12.55 -11.66
CA PHE A 93 -4.93 -13.59 -10.67
C PHE A 93 -6.39 -13.63 -10.21
N ASN A 94 -6.90 -14.80 -9.81
CA ASN A 94 -8.32 -15.00 -9.45
C ASN A 94 -8.78 -14.03 -8.35
N GLU A 95 -7.87 -13.69 -7.45
CA GLU A 95 -8.16 -12.83 -6.32
C GLU A 95 -8.40 -11.36 -6.73
N ALA A 96 -8.00 -10.96 -7.94
CA ALA A 96 -8.32 -9.63 -8.48
C ALA A 96 -9.84 -9.45 -8.69
N ASP A 97 -10.61 -10.53 -8.81
CA ASP A 97 -12.06 -10.51 -9.00
C ASP A 97 -12.81 -9.88 -7.82
N ALA A 98 -12.20 -9.88 -6.62
CA ALA A 98 -12.73 -9.18 -5.46
C ALA A 98 -12.76 -7.64 -5.63
N TYR A 99 -11.97 -7.09 -6.55
CA TYR A 99 -11.80 -5.64 -6.71
C TYR A 99 -12.20 -5.12 -8.09
N ILE A 100 -12.19 -5.97 -9.12
CA ILE A 100 -12.52 -5.57 -10.49
C ILE A 100 -13.99 -5.90 -10.76
N THR A 101 -14.82 -4.86 -10.85
CA THR A 101 -16.25 -4.99 -11.14
C THR A 101 -16.49 -5.74 -12.45
N PRO A 102 -17.46 -6.69 -12.52
CA PRO A 102 -17.71 -7.50 -13.72
C PRO A 102 -18.05 -6.72 -15.00
N CYS A 103 -18.57 -5.50 -14.87
CA CYS A 103 -18.87 -4.64 -16.02
C CYS A 103 -17.65 -3.98 -16.65
N TRP A 104 -16.48 -4.01 -15.99
CA TRP A 104 -15.24 -3.46 -16.51
C TRP A 104 -14.52 -4.47 -17.42
N HIS A 105 -13.93 -3.97 -18.50
CA HIS A 105 -13.27 -4.80 -19.49
C HIS A 105 -11.86 -5.19 -19.05
N ARG A 106 -11.42 -6.39 -19.44
CA ARG A 106 -10.05 -6.88 -19.21
C ARG A 106 -9.35 -7.14 -20.53
N LEU A 107 -8.10 -6.69 -20.63
CA LEU A 107 -7.19 -7.05 -21.71
C LEU A 107 -5.94 -7.72 -21.13
N LEU A 108 -5.76 -8.98 -21.48
CA LEU A 108 -4.53 -9.72 -21.21
C LEU A 108 -3.51 -9.46 -22.32
N LEU A 109 -2.37 -8.90 -21.97
CA LEU A 109 -1.22 -8.74 -22.87
C LEU A 109 -0.13 -9.73 -22.49
N SER A 110 -0.08 -10.87 -23.19
CA SER A 110 0.95 -11.89 -22.98
C SER A 110 2.37 -11.29 -22.93
N ASN A 111 3.18 -11.69 -21.94
CA ASN A 111 4.53 -11.21 -21.64
C ASN A 111 4.65 -9.75 -21.15
N PHE A 112 3.54 -9.08 -20.85
CA PHE A 112 3.52 -7.72 -20.28
C PHE A 112 3.75 -7.70 -18.75
N ASP A 113 3.84 -8.87 -18.12
CA ASP A 113 4.22 -9.01 -16.71
C ASP A 113 5.54 -8.30 -16.39
N GLY A 114 5.74 -7.98 -15.12
CA GLY A 114 6.96 -7.36 -14.61
C GLY A 114 7.84 -8.33 -13.83
N TRP A 115 9.06 -7.90 -13.52
CA TRP A 115 9.99 -8.58 -12.62
C TRP A 115 10.33 -9.99 -13.12
N ASP A 116 10.44 -10.95 -12.21
CA ASP A 116 10.70 -12.35 -12.51
C ASP A 116 9.57 -13.05 -13.27
N LYS A 117 8.39 -12.42 -13.39
CA LYS A 117 7.28 -12.94 -14.20
C LYS A 117 7.47 -12.59 -15.69
N TRP A 118 8.21 -11.53 -16.02
CA TRP A 118 8.54 -11.16 -17.39
C TRP A 118 9.47 -12.19 -18.04
N ASN A 119 8.91 -13.06 -18.90
CA ASN A 119 9.62 -14.17 -19.55
C ASN A 119 10.43 -15.02 -18.56
N LYS A 120 9.81 -15.37 -17.41
CA LYS A 120 10.47 -16.12 -16.32
C LYS A 120 11.75 -15.42 -15.81
N GLY A 121 11.75 -14.10 -15.79
CA GLY A 121 12.82 -13.24 -15.28
C GLY A 121 14.00 -13.08 -16.21
N LYS A 122 13.97 -13.67 -17.42
CA LYS A 122 15.09 -13.64 -18.37
C LYS A 122 15.59 -12.22 -18.64
N TRP A 123 14.68 -11.32 -19.00
CA TRP A 123 15.05 -9.96 -19.42
C TRP A 123 15.29 -9.03 -18.24
N PHE A 124 14.50 -9.19 -17.18
CA PHE A 124 14.68 -8.47 -15.92
C PHE A 124 16.06 -8.73 -15.32
N ARG A 125 16.48 -10.01 -15.24
CA ARG A 125 17.80 -10.40 -14.76
C ARG A 125 18.92 -9.83 -15.62
N LYS A 126 18.78 -9.89 -16.95
CA LYS A 126 19.75 -9.32 -17.89
C LYS A 126 19.98 -7.83 -17.72
N LEU A 127 18.94 -7.07 -17.43
CA LEU A 127 19.02 -5.61 -17.29
C LEU A 127 19.57 -5.18 -15.93
N PHE A 128 19.26 -5.91 -14.86
CA PHE A 128 19.47 -5.43 -13.48
C PHE A 128 20.36 -6.30 -12.60
N TYR A 129 20.82 -7.44 -13.10
CA TYR A 129 21.71 -8.34 -12.35
C TYR A 129 22.90 -8.84 -13.17
N GLU A 130 22.86 -8.74 -14.51
CA GLU A 130 23.96 -9.12 -15.38
C GLU A 130 24.68 -7.88 -15.95
N PRO A 131 26.02 -7.89 -16.08
CA PRO A 131 26.75 -6.83 -16.74
C PRO A 131 26.39 -6.71 -18.23
N MET A 132 26.11 -5.49 -18.65
CA MET A 132 25.83 -5.11 -20.03
C MET A 132 26.68 -3.87 -20.37
N PRO A 133 27.98 -4.02 -20.67
CA PRO A 133 28.87 -2.90 -20.96
C PRO A 133 28.39 -2.10 -22.17
N SER A 134 28.62 -0.78 -22.14
CA SER A 134 28.30 0.11 -23.26
C SER A 134 28.99 -0.34 -24.56
N GLY A 135 28.27 -0.31 -25.68
CA GLY A 135 28.79 -0.68 -27.00
C GLY A 135 29.06 -2.19 -27.20
N SER A 136 28.84 -3.03 -26.19
CA SER A 136 29.02 -4.48 -26.32
C SER A 136 27.95 -5.12 -27.22
N GLU A 137 28.27 -6.29 -27.79
CA GLU A 137 27.32 -7.10 -28.57
C GLU A 137 26.06 -7.45 -27.75
N ILE A 138 26.22 -7.75 -26.46
CA ILE A 138 25.10 -8.00 -25.54
C ILE A 138 24.22 -6.76 -25.41
N SER A 139 24.81 -5.57 -25.27
CA SER A 139 24.06 -4.31 -25.20
C SER A 139 23.24 -4.06 -26.46
N GLY A 140 23.80 -4.30 -27.64
CA GLY A 140 23.07 -4.17 -28.91
C GLY A 140 21.95 -5.20 -29.06
N LYS A 141 22.21 -6.48 -28.73
CA LYS A 141 21.19 -7.54 -28.71
C LYS A 141 20.04 -7.22 -27.74
N MET A 142 20.37 -6.67 -26.57
CA MET A 142 19.36 -6.25 -25.59
C MET A 142 18.52 -5.08 -26.11
N ALA A 143 19.13 -4.06 -26.73
CA ALA A 143 18.40 -2.95 -27.33
C ALA A 143 17.41 -3.44 -28.41
N ASN A 144 17.87 -4.31 -29.30
CA ASN A 144 17.05 -4.90 -30.36
C ASN A 144 15.86 -5.70 -29.77
N GLU A 145 16.11 -6.53 -28.75
CA GLU A 145 15.06 -7.34 -28.15
C GLU A 145 14.03 -6.50 -27.38
N ILE A 146 14.47 -5.48 -26.63
CA ILE A 146 13.57 -4.56 -25.95
C ILE A 146 12.72 -3.79 -26.95
N TRP A 147 13.32 -3.33 -28.05
CA TRP A 147 12.58 -2.69 -29.14
C TRP A 147 11.55 -3.63 -29.76
N ARG A 148 11.94 -4.86 -30.09
CA ARG A 148 11.05 -5.87 -30.67
C ARG A 148 9.83 -6.12 -29.78
N GLN A 149 10.03 -6.31 -28.47
CA GLN A 149 8.93 -6.48 -27.52
C GLN A 149 8.08 -5.21 -27.37
N ALA A 150 8.71 -4.05 -27.28
CA ALA A 150 8.00 -2.78 -27.14
C ALA A 150 7.12 -2.48 -28.36
N SER A 151 7.61 -2.75 -29.57
CA SER A 151 6.84 -2.58 -30.82
C SER A 151 5.66 -3.54 -30.91
N ASP A 152 5.82 -4.81 -30.51
CA ASP A 152 4.69 -5.77 -30.42
C ASP A 152 3.62 -5.29 -29.44
N PHE A 153 4.04 -4.93 -28.22
CA PHE A 153 3.12 -4.40 -27.22
C PHE A 153 2.43 -3.12 -27.68
N ALA A 154 3.18 -2.21 -28.33
CA ALA A 154 2.66 -0.95 -28.81
C ALA A 154 1.59 -1.16 -29.90
N SER A 155 1.85 -2.03 -30.88
CA SER A 155 0.89 -2.33 -31.96
C SER A 155 -0.43 -2.90 -31.40
N ARG A 156 -0.33 -3.87 -30.48
CA ARG A 156 -1.49 -4.50 -29.82
C ARG A 156 -2.26 -3.50 -28.94
N LEU A 157 -1.55 -2.66 -28.18
CA LEU A 157 -2.15 -1.61 -27.35
C LEU A 157 -2.86 -0.56 -28.21
N GLU A 158 -2.22 -0.07 -29.27
CA GLU A 158 -2.81 0.91 -30.18
C GLU A 158 -4.08 0.37 -30.84
N GLN A 159 -4.05 -0.87 -31.36
CA GLN A 159 -5.23 -1.50 -31.96
C GLN A 159 -6.38 -1.55 -30.96
N TYR A 160 -6.09 -1.94 -29.71
CA TYR A 160 -7.10 -2.00 -28.65
C TYR A 160 -7.63 -0.62 -28.27
N ILE A 161 -6.75 0.38 -28.11
CA ILE A 161 -7.12 1.77 -27.79
C ILE A 161 -8.04 2.35 -28.85
N ARG A 162 -7.70 2.19 -30.14
CA ARG A 162 -8.53 2.68 -31.24
C ARG A 162 -9.87 1.96 -31.32
N ARG A 163 -9.88 0.62 -31.20
CA ARG A 163 -11.10 -0.19 -31.24
C ARG A 163 -12.09 0.19 -30.14
N ASN A 164 -11.57 0.43 -28.93
CA ASN A 164 -12.39 0.74 -27.76
C ASN A 164 -12.54 2.25 -27.49
N LYS A 165 -12.02 3.10 -28.38
CA LYS A 165 -12.08 4.57 -28.28
C LYS A 165 -11.61 5.08 -26.91
N ILE A 166 -10.53 4.50 -26.38
CA ILE A 166 -9.98 4.93 -25.09
C ILE A 166 -9.45 6.36 -25.22
N GLY A 167 -9.90 7.25 -24.35
CA GLY A 167 -9.55 8.67 -24.33
C GLY A 167 -8.51 9.06 -23.29
N LEU A 168 -8.26 8.20 -22.29
CA LEU A 168 -7.26 8.41 -21.24
C LEU A 168 -6.54 7.11 -20.88
N LEU A 169 -5.20 7.13 -20.87
CA LEU A 169 -4.38 6.06 -20.31
C LEU A 169 -3.91 6.41 -18.92
N ILE A 170 -3.98 5.43 -18.01
CA ILE A 170 -3.53 5.55 -16.63
C ILE A 170 -2.58 4.39 -16.34
N PRO A 171 -1.31 4.47 -16.77
CA PRO A 171 -0.30 3.53 -16.32
C PRO A 171 -0.10 3.69 -14.81
N VAL A 172 -0.08 2.59 -14.09
CA VAL A 172 0.20 2.56 -12.66
C VAL A 172 1.46 1.76 -12.40
N ASN A 173 2.48 2.46 -11.92
CA ASN A 173 3.86 1.98 -11.72
C ASN A 173 4.64 1.55 -12.98
N VAL A 174 4.00 1.37 -14.14
CA VAL A 174 4.69 0.89 -15.35
C VAL A 174 5.79 1.85 -15.81
N ASN A 175 5.51 3.15 -15.80
CA ASN A 175 6.43 4.20 -16.19
C ASN A 175 7.13 4.88 -14.99
N SER A 176 7.29 4.18 -13.87
CA SER A 176 8.08 4.68 -12.73
C SER A 176 8.94 3.61 -12.05
N ASN A 177 8.48 2.36 -12.12
CA ASN A 177 9.07 1.20 -11.48
C ASN A 177 9.46 0.17 -12.56
N PRO A 178 10.75 -0.19 -12.72
CA PRO A 178 11.27 -0.82 -13.93
C PRO A 178 11.03 -2.34 -13.97
N GLY A 179 9.78 -2.77 -13.78
CA GLY A 179 9.40 -4.19 -13.83
C GLY A 179 9.49 -4.78 -15.23
N ASN A 180 9.15 -4.00 -16.26
CA ASN A 180 9.26 -4.39 -17.67
C ASN A 180 9.52 -3.14 -18.53
N ILE A 181 10.77 -2.97 -18.97
CA ILE A 181 11.19 -1.78 -19.75
C ILE A 181 10.51 -1.74 -21.12
N ALA A 182 10.25 -2.90 -21.74
CA ALA A 182 9.57 -2.98 -23.03
C ALA A 182 8.12 -2.50 -22.92
N ALA A 183 7.42 -2.86 -21.84
CA ALA A 183 6.08 -2.36 -21.54
C ALA A 183 6.07 -0.82 -21.33
N ALA A 184 7.00 -0.29 -20.54
CA ALA A 184 7.12 1.15 -20.33
C ALA A 184 7.38 1.93 -21.64
N LEU A 185 8.25 1.40 -22.50
CA LEU A 185 8.55 1.97 -23.82
C LEU A 185 7.33 1.89 -24.75
N ALA A 186 6.60 0.76 -24.75
CA ALA A 186 5.40 0.59 -25.56
C ALA A 186 4.32 1.64 -25.26
N ILE A 187 4.09 1.95 -23.98
CA ILE A 187 3.12 2.98 -23.58
C ILE A 187 3.56 4.36 -24.08
N VAL A 188 4.86 4.68 -24.04
CA VAL A 188 5.39 5.92 -24.63
C VAL A 188 5.10 5.95 -26.13
N LEU A 189 5.50 4.91 -26.88
CA LEU A 189 5.29 4.82 -28.33
C LEU A 189 3.83 5.00 -28.73
N VAL A 190 2.91 4.31 -28.05
CA VAL A 190 1.46 4.41 -28.30
C VAL A 190 0.95 5.79 -27.94
N SER A 191 1.38 6.35 -26.80
CA SER A 191 0.88 7.65 -26.37
C SER A 191 1.27 8.80 -27.29
N GLU A 192 2.49 8.74 -27.82
CA GLU A 192 3.01 9.76 -28.71
C GLU A 192 2.45 9.60 -30.14
N SER A 193 2.31 8.37 -30.63
CA SER A 193 1.74 8.10 -31.97
C SER A 193 0.23 8.34 -32.07
N THR A 194 -0.53 8.08 -31.01
CA THR A 194 -1.99 8.23 -31.01
C THR A 194 -2.47 9.61 -30.58
N GLY A 195 -1.62 10.39 -29.91
CA GLY A 195 -2.03 11.66 -29.32
C GLY A 195 -2.83 11.55 -28.02
N ILE A 196 -2.98 10.34 -27.46
CA ILE A 196 -3.77 10.12 -26.24
C ILE A 196 -3.13 10.79 -25.02
N ARG A 197 -3.97 11.27 -24.09
CA ARG A 197 -3.52 11.81 -22.81
C ARG A 197 -3.14 10.67 -21.86
N VAL A 198 -2.12 10.90 -21.05
CA VAL A 198 -1.63 9.92 -20.07
C VAL A 198 -1.59 10.55 -18.68
N LEU A 199 -2.26 9.92 -17.72
CA LEU A 199 -2.15 10.23 -16.30
C LEU A 199 -1.33 9.12 -15.63
N ASN A 200 -0.01 9.28 -15.58
CA ASN A 200 0.92 8.30 -15.05
C ASN A 200 0.89 8.28 -13.51
N SER A 201 0.30 7.24 -12.93
CA SER A 201 0.15 7.05 -11.49
C SER A 201 1.36 6.34 -10.89
N ASN A 202 2.12 7.07 -10.08
CA ASN A 202 3.40 6.63 -9.54
C ASN A 202 3.26 6.35 -8.04
N HIS A 203 3.35 5.07 -7.67
CA HIS A 203 3.39 4.66 -6.27
C HIS A 203 4.84 4.47 -5.82
N ASP A 204 5.66 3.94 -6.72
CA ASP A 204 7.06 3.65 -6.51
C ASP A 204 7.91 4.22 -7.64
N PHE A 205 9.10 4.70 -7.31
CA PHE A 205 10.11 5.03 -8.31
C PHE A 205 11.37 4.18 -8.15
N PHE A 206 12.06 3.92 -9.27
CA PHE A 206 13.31 3.16 -9.29
C PHE A 206 14.39 3.72 -8.34
N TRP A 207 14.38 5.02 -8.06
CA TRP A 207 15.36 5.67 -7.18
C TRP A 207 15.03 5.58 -5.68
N GLU A 208 13.86 5.06 -5.29
CA GLU A 208 13.42 5.06 -3.90
C GLU A 208 14.10 3.96 -3.09
N GLY A 209 15.22 4.29 -2.46
CA GLY A 209 16.10 3.31 -1.81
C GLY A 209 17.03 2.60 -2.81
N GLY A 210 17.31 3.26 -3.94
CA GLY A 210 18.24 2.80 -4.97
C GLY A 210 19.26 3.89 -5.29
N THR A 211 20.54 3.54 -5.30
CA THR A 211 21.68 4.40 -5.64
C THR A 211 22.72 3.59 -6.41
N PRO A 212 23.37 4.14 -7.46
CA PRO A 212 24.44 3.43 -8.12
C PRO A 212 25.63 3.22 -7.16
N PRO A 213 26.36 2.09 -7.26
CA PRO A 213 27.50 1.81 -6.39
C PRO A 213 28.53 2.96 -6.34
N SER A 214 28.76 3.62 -7.48
CA SER A 214 29.68 4.76 -7.60
C SER A 214 29.26 6.03 -6.84
N GLN A 215 27.99 6.12 -6.41
CA GLN A 215 27.45 7.25 -5.63
C GLN A 215 27.08 6.86 -4.20
N ARG A 216 27.37 5.62 -3.79
CA ARG A 216 27.06 5.17 -2.43
C ARG A 216 28.02 5.83 -1.44
N LYS A 217 27.47 6.36 -0.34
CA LYS A 217 28.28 6.94 0.74
C LYS A 217 29.18 5.85 1.38
N PRO A 218 30.44 6.16 1.75
CA PRO A 218 31.30 5.22 2.47
C PRO A 218 30.61 4.66 3.72
N GLY A 219 30.65 3.34 3.91
CA GLY A 219 30.04 2.65 5.05
C GLY A 219 28.52 2.44 4.99
N ALA A 220 27.82 2.94 3.95
CA ALA A 220 26.40 2.68 3.80
C ALA A 220 26.14 1.27 3.23
N SER A 221 25.16 0.55 3.81
CA SER A 221 24.68 -0.73 3.27
C SER A 221 24.01 -0.55 1.90
N PRO A 222 24.01 -1.58 1.03
CA PRO A 222 23.27 -1.55 -0.23
C PRO A 222 21.77 -1.26 0.00
N GLY A 223 21.22 -0.39 -0.83
CA GLY A 223 19.78 -0.13 -0.87
C GLY A 223 19.02 -1.24 -1.56
N VAL A 224 17.75 -1.41 -1.19
CA VAL A 224 16.87 -2.48 -1.72
C VAL A 224 16.61 -2.35 -3.22
N ARG A 225 16.80 -1.17 -3.81
CA ARG A 225 16.64 -0.91 -5.26
C ARG A 225 17.97 -0.63 -5.98
N ASP A 226 19.13 -0.88 -5.35
CA ASP A 226 20.43 -0.61 -5.96
C ASP A 226 20.68 -1.45 -7.23
N HIS A 227 20.05 -2.62 -7.34
CA HIS A 227 20.11 -3.48 -8.52
C HIS A 227 19.59 -2.79 -9.80
N PHE A 228 18.71 -1.79 -9.71
CA PHE A 228 18.31 -0.99 -10.89
C PHE A 228 19.45 -0.19 -11.51
N PHE A 229 20.57 -0.06 -10.81
CA PHE A 229 21.73 0.68 -11.23
C PHE A 229 22.91 -0.23 -11.64
N THR A 230 22.69 -1.54 -11.78
CA THR A 230 23.74 -2.50 -12.20
C THR A 230 24.43 -2.07 -13.49
N ASN A 231 23.66 -1.56 -14.46
CA ASN A 231 24.16 -1.08 -15.76
C ASN A 231 24.23 0.45 -15.85
N TYR A 232 24.47 1.15 -14.72
CA TYR A 232 24.53 2.62 -14.66
C TYR A 232 25.60 3.25 -15.56
N GLU A 233 26.72 2.56 -15.77
CA GLU A 233 27.82 3.03 -16.65
C GLU A 233 27.54 2.78 -18.14
N ASN A 234 26.54 1.96 -18.49
CA ASN A 234 26.04 1.89 -19.85
C ASN A 234 25.17 3.13 -20.14
N ARG A 235 25.83 4.22 -20.55
CA ARG A 235 25.21 5.53 -20.68
C ARG A 235 24.07 5.57 -21.70
N SER A 236 24.15 4.85 -22.81
CA SER A 236 23.10 4.83 -23.83
C SER A 236 21.83 4.15 -23.30
N PHE A 237 21.97 2.98 -22.67
CA PHE A 237 20.88 2.32 -21.96
C PHE A 237 20.30 3.20 -20.84
N PHE A 238 21.16 3.70 -19.94
CA PHE A 238 20.68 4.40 -18.75
C PHE A 238 20.09 5.78 -19.06
N THR A 239 20.45 6.36 -20.21
CA THR A 239 19.79 7.56 -20.77
C THR A 239 18.36 7.23 -21.19
N LEU A 240 18.15 6.17 -21.96
CA LEU A 240 16.79 5.71 -22.31
C LEU A 240 15.98 5.36 -21.05
N PHE A 241 16.59 4.62 -20.12
CA PHE A 241 15.97 4.23 -18.85
C PHE A 241 15.43 5.43 -18.07
N LYS A 242 16.25 6.47 -17.86
CA LYS A 242 15.83 7.70 -17.17
C LYS A 242 14.85 8.53 -17.98
N ARG A 243 14.87 8.40 -19.32
CA ARG A 243 13.98 9.13 -20.22
C ARG A 243 12.55 8.61 -20.18
N ILE A 244 12.33 7.31 -19.99
CA ILE A 244 10.98 6.70 -20.02
C ILE A 244 10.40 6.39 -18.63
N LEU A 245 11.19 6.55 -17.55
CA LEU A 245 10.81 6.27 -16.15
C LEU A 245 11.01 7.49 -15.23
N PRO A 246 10.10 8.48 -15.21
CA PRO A 246 8.94 8.62 -16.07
C PRO A 246 9.22 9.42 -17.34
N TRP A 247 8.37 9.21 -18.34
CA TRP A 247 8.37 9.97 -19.59
C TRP A 247 7.82 11.39 -19.38
N ARG A 248 8.52 12.38 -19.96
CA ARG A 248 8.18 13.82 -19.88
C ARG A 248 7.59 14.32 -21.20
N GLY A 249 6.54 13.66 -21.67
CA GLY A 249 5.78 14.07 -22.87
C GLY A 249 4.83 15.23 -22.58
N ALA A 250 4.43 15.99 -23.62
CA ALA A 250 3.55 17.14 -23.47
C ALA A 250 2.15 16.78 -22.91
N ARG A 251 1.68 15.55 -23.16
CA ARG A 251 0.39 15.02 -22.70
C ARG A 251 0.49 14.06 -21.52
N TRP A 252 1.66 13.98 -20.90
CA TRP A 252 1.93 13.13 -19.75
C TRP A 252 1.85 13.93 -18.47
N PHE A 253 0.87 13.57 -17.64
CA PHE A 253 0.66 14.13 -16.32
C PHE A 253 1.08 13.10 -15.29
N GLN A 254 1.82 13.51 -14.27
CA GLN A 254 2.34 12.63 -13.25
C GLN A 254 1.49 12.74 -12.00
N LEU A 255 1.00 11.61 -11.52
CA LEU A 255 0.15 11.51 -10.36
C LEU A 255 0.92 10.78 -9.26
N ASN A 256 1.43 11.53 -8.28
CA ASN A 256 2.32 11.01 -7.25
C ASN A 256 1.63 10.89 -5.90
N ILE A 257 2.09 9.95 -5.08
CA ILE A 257 1.41 9.59 -3.82
C ILE A 257 1.89 10.41 -2.61
N ASN A 258 2.93 11.22 -2.79
CA ASN A 258 3.46 12.11 -1.77
C ASN A 258 4.21 13.29 -2.41
N THR A 259 4.41 14.37 -1.64
CA THR A 259 5.01 15.60 -2.18
C THR A 259 6.50 15.45 -2.45
N ARG A 260 7.20 14.52 -1.80
CA ARG A 260 8.63 14.24 -2.03
C ARG A 260 8.88 13.70 -3.44
N GLN A 261 8.01 12.82 -3.94
CA GLN A 261 8.04 12.35 -5.32
C GLN A 261 7.85 13.51 -6.30
N SER A 262 6.80 14.32 -6.09
CA SER A 262 6.52 15.50 -6.91
C SER A 262 7.69 16.49 -6.95
N GLU A 263 8.25 16.85 -5.79
CA GLU A 263 9.41 17.74 -5.73
C GLU A 263 10.64 17.17 -6.41
N LYS A 264 10.87 15.86 -6.32
CA LYS A 264 12.01 15.23 -6.98
C LYS A 264 11.87 15.29 -8.50
N LEU A 265 10.67 15.05 -9.04
CA LEU A 265 10.41 15.20 -10.47
C LEU A 265 10.65 16.64 -10.95
N ILE A 266 10.16 17.63 -10.19
CA ILE A 266 10.30 19.04 -10.56
C ILE A 266 11.77 19.48 -10.46
N LYS A 267 12.42 19.26 -9.32
CA LYS A 267 13.75 19.82 -9.01
C LYS A 267 14.90 19.06 -9.67
N HIS A 268 14.78 17.73 -9.82
CA HIS A 268 15.89 16.89 -10.29
C HIS A 268 15.67 16.32 -11.70
N TYR A 269 14.42 16.15 -12.15
CA TYR A 269 14.10 15.65 -13.49
C TYR A 269 13.52 16.72 -14.41
N GLY A 270 13.35 17.96 -13.93
CA GLY A 270 12.91 19.10 -14.72
C GLY A 270 11.50 18.94 -15.29
N PHE A 271 10.60 18.25 -14.57
CA PHE A 271 9.18 18.21 -14.95
C PHE A 271 8.52 19.57 -14.67
N PRO A 272 7.64 20.05 -15.57
CA PRO A 272 6.94 21.31 -15.34
C PRO A 272 5.88 21.10 -14.24
N ARG A 273 5.77 22.07 -13.33
CA ARG A 273 4.88 21.98 -12.15
C ARG A 273 3.42 21.72 -12.52
N ASN A 274 3.00 22.24 -13.66
CA ASN A 274 1.64 22.15 -14.16
C ASN A 274 1.30 20.76 -14.75
N GLN A 275 2.27 19.84 -14.84
CA GLN A 275 2.05 18.43 -15.17
C GLN A 275 2.16 17.49 -13.97
N ILE A 276 2.36 18.01 -12.76
CA ILE A 276 2.59 17.22 -11.55
C ILE A 276 1.43 17.38 -10.57
N PHE A 277 0.80 16.27 -10.21
CA PHE A 277 -0.29 16.21 -9.26
C PHE A 277 0.04 15.26 -8.11
N ASN A 278 -0.61 15.52 -6.98
CA ASN A 278 -0.58 14.64 -5.83
C ASN A 278 -1.96 13.99 -5.66
N ILE A 279 -1.97 12.67 -5.43
CA ILE A 279 -3.18 11.93 -5.09
C ILE A 279 -3.00 11.20 -3.76
N ASN A 280 -4.03 11.27 -2.94
CA ASN A 280 -4.14 10.49 -1.72
C ASN A 280 -4.86 9.18 -2.01
N THR A 281 -4.80 8.25 -1.05
CA THR A 281 -5.70 7.09 -1.03
C THR A 281 -7.05 7.48 -0.41
N SER A 282 -8.03 6.58 -0.45
CA SER A 282 -9.25 6.67 0.34
C SER A 282 -9.37 5.52 1.33
N ILE A 283 -9.97 5.83 2.49
CA ILE A 283 -10.42 4.89 3.51
C ILE A 283 -11.87 4.50 3.19
N ALA A 284 -12.17 3.21 3.30
CA ALA A 284 -13.49 2.69 3.00
C ALA A 284 -14.57 3.27 3.94
N ASN A 285 -15.77 3.50 3.41
CA ASN A 285 -16.88 4.10 4.17
C ASN A 285 -17.25 3.31 5.43
N ALA A 286 -17.04 1.98 5.42
CA ALA A 286 -17.32 1.10 6.55
C ALA A 286 -16.54 1.51 7.82
N PHE A 287 -15.28 1.96 7.70
CA PHE A 287 -14.50 2.48 8.82
C PHE A 287 -15.20 3.65 9.53
N PHE A 288 -15.87 4.53 8.78
CA PHE A 288 -16.55 5.69 9.34
C PHE A 288 -17.91 5.35 9.95
N SER A 289 -18.36 4.09 9.92
CA SER A 289 -19.62 3.71 10.56
C SER A 289 -19.42 3.62 12.08
N PRO A 290 -20.38 4.14 12.89
CA PRO A 290 -20.30 4.00 14.34
C PRO A 290 -20.31 2.51 14.72
N CYS A 291 -19.66 2.18 15.84
CA CYS A 291 -19.65 0.84 16.40
C CYS A 291 -20.12 0.91 17.85
N SER A 292 -21.24 0.25 18.16
CA SER A 292 -21.75 0.08 19.51
C SER A 292 -20.92 -0.93 20.29
N GLN A 293 -21.06 -0.92 21.62
CA GLN A 293 -20.40 -1.92 22.46
C GLN A 293 -20.85 -3.35 22.12
N LYS A 294 -22.13 -3.54 21.76
CA LYS A 294 -22.67 -4.86 21.36
C LYS A 294 -22.03 -5.36 20.07
N GLU A 295 -21.90 -4.50 19.06
CA GLU A 295 -21.24 -4.83 17.78
C GLU A 295 -19.76 -5.14 18.01
N LYS A 296 -19.06 -4.34 18.80
CA LYS A 296 -17.66 -4.60 19.19
C LYS A 296 -17.49 -5.99 19.82
N LEU A 297 -18.32 -6.35 20.78
CA LEU A 297 -18.26 -7.69 21.40
C LEU A 297 -18.62 -8.80 20.39
N PHE A 298 -19.52 -8.53 19.45
CA PHE A 298 -19.86 -9.47 18.38
C PHE A 298 -18.72 -9.66 17.37
N HIS A 299 -17.99 -8.61 17.02
CA HIS A 299 -16.76 -8.72 16.21
C HIS A 299 -15.70 -9.56 16.94
N ARG A 300 -15.48 -9.30 18.24
CA ARG A 300 -14.57 -10.09 19.07
C ARG A 300 -15.01 -11.54 19.21
N LEU A 301 -16.31 -11.81 19.27
CA LEU A 301 -16.84 -13.18 19.26
C LEU A 301 -16.44 -13.90 17.98
N ARG A 302 -16.68 -13.31 16.81
CA ARG A 302 -16.29 -13.92 15.52
C ARG A 302 -14.78 -14.15 15.43
N MET A 303 -13.97 -13.19 15.90
CA MET A 303 -12.51 -13.36 15.96
C MET A 303 -12.10 -14.47 16.96
N ALA A 304 -12.85 -14.72 18.03
CA ALA A 304 -12.57 -15.83 18.94
C ALA A 304 -12.71 -17.18 18.24
N TYR A 305 -13.74 -17.33 17.38
CA TYR A 305 -13.91 -18.52 16.56
C TYR A 305 -12.74 -18.71 15.58
N ILE A 306 -12.20 -17.64 15.01
CA ILE A 306 -10.99 -17.72 14.17
C ILE A 306 -9.78 -18.16 15.00
N LEU A 307 -9.55 -17.50 16.14
CA LEU A 307 -8.36 -17.71 16.98
C LEU A 307 -8.35 -19.03 17.78
N SER A 308 -9.47 -19.76 17.80
CA SER A 308 -9.62 -21.00 18.58
C SER A 308 -10.27 -22.14 17.81
N ASP A 309 -10.07 -22.16 16.50
CA ASP A 309 -10.51 -23.26 15.63
C ASP A 309 -12.00 -23.60 15.83
N GLY A 310 -12.82 -22.56 15.73
CA GLY A 310 -14.27 -22.64 15.77
C GLY A 310 -14.90 -22.63 17.15
N ARG A 311 -14.20 -22.21 18.21
CA ARG A 311 -14.74 -22.12 19.57
C ARG A 311 -14.97 -20.68 20.02
N ARG A 312 -15.87 -20.50 20.99
CA ARG A 312 -16.09 -19.19 21.61
C ARG A 312 -15.01 -18.83 22.64
N ILE A 313 -14.58 -19.83 23.42
CA ILE A 313 -13.57 -19.69 24.46
C ILE A 313 -12.25 -20.21 23.89
N ILE A 314 -11.24 -19.35 23.93
CA ILE A 314 -9.91 -19.65 23.41
C ILE A 314 -9.13 -20.38 24.49
N THR A 315 -8.52 -21.51 24.14
CA THR A 315 -7.51 -22.20 24.96
C THR A 315 -6.13 -21.80 24.43
N PRO A 316 -5.41 -20.88 25.08
CA PRO A 316 -4.14 -20.39 24.58
C PRO A 316 -3.05 -21.46 24.65
N THR A 317 -2.18 -21.48 23.64
CA THR A 317 -0.96 -22.28 23.64
C THR A 317 0.05 -21.67 24.60
N PRO A 318 0.73 -22.44 25.48
CA PRO A 318 1.82 -21.91 26.27
C PRO A 318 2.90 -21.30 25.36
N VAL A 319 3.38 -20.10 25.69
CA VAL A 319 4.37 -19.40 24.86
C VAL A 319 5.64 -20.24 24.62
N ASP A 320 6.09 -21.01 25.61
CA ASP A 320 7.25 -21.89 25.49
C ASP A 320 7.01 -23.01 24.46
N ALA A 321 5.86 -23.67 24.54
CA ALA A 321 5.47 -24.71 23.59
C ALA A 321 5.34 -24.17 22.16
N HIS A 322 4.84 -22.93 21.99
CA HIS A 322 4.78 -22.30 20.67
C HIS A 322 6.19 -21.98 20.12
N MET A 323 7.09 -21.49 20.97
CA MET A 323 8.48 -21.19 20.55
C MET A 323 9.24 -22.43 20.07
N GLU A 324 8.94 -23.61 20.62
CA GLU A 324 9.51 -24.89 20.15
C GLU A 324 9.04 -25.30 18.74
N HIS A 325 7.88 -24.80 18.30
CA HIS A 325 7.25 -25.15 17.02
C HIS A 325 7.16 -23.96 16.05
N ILE A 326 7.99 -22.93 16.26
CA ILE A 326 7.90 -21.68 15.50
C ILE A 326 8.14 -21.88 14.01
N GLU A 327 9.09 -22.73 13.62
CA GLU A 327 9.41 -23.01 12.22
C GLU A 327 8.20 -23.61 11.50
N THR A 328 7.54 -24.60 12.10
CA THR A 328 6.31 -25.19 11.56
C THR A 328 5.19 -24.15 11.44
N TRP A 329 5.04 -23.28 12.44
CA TRP A 329 4.05 -22.21 12.38
C TRP A 329 4.35 -21.18 11.30
N MET A 330 5.62 -20.83 11.04
CA MET A 330 5.99 -19.87 9.99
C MET A 330 5.54 -20.33 8.59
N HIS A 331 5.45 -21.64 8.35
CA HIS A 331 4.97 -22.20 7.09
C HIS A 331 3.44 -22.20 6.97
N ASN A 332 2.73 -22.55 8.04
CA ASN A 332 1.27 -22.72 8.00
C ASN A 332 0.49 -21.44 8.39
N GLN A 333 1.07 -20.64 9.27
CA GLN A 333 0.55 -19.40 9.85
C GLN A 333 -0.92 -19.48 10.27
N THR A 334 -1.28 -20.60 10.91
CA THR A 334 -2.63 -20.82 11.44
C THR A 334 -2.93 -19.85 12.58
N PRO A 335 -4.12 -19.24 12.64
CA PRO A 335 -4.50 -18.37 13.74
C PRO A 335 -4.33 -19.03 15.12
N MET A 336 -3.84 -18.28 16.11
CA MET A 336 -3.65 -18.80 17.47
C MET A 336 -3.45 -17.71 18.52
N VAL A 337 -3.49 -18.10 19.79
CA VAL A 337 -3.20 -17.25 20.95
C VAL A 337 -2.18 -17.91 21.85
N CYS A 338 -1.18 -17.15 22.28
CA CYS A 338 -0.17 -17.53 23.27
C CYS A 338 -0.55 -17.04 24.67
N GLY A 339 -0.47 -17.92 25.66
CA GLY A 339 -0.64 -17.65 27.10
C GLY A 339 0.61 -17.99 27.92
N ALA A 340 0.57 -17.67 29.21
CA ALA A 340 1.69 -17.93 30.12
C ALA A 340 1.88 -19.42 30.46
N THR A 341 0.78 -20.18 30.54
CA THR A 341 0.78 -21.60 30.91
C THR A 341 -0.27 -22.35 30.09
N GLY A 342 -0.29 -23.68 30.21
CA GLY A 342 -1.42 -24.49 29.74
C GLY A 342 -2.67 -24.21 30.57
N GLU A 343 -3.82 -24.66 30.07
CA GLU A 343 -5.12 -24.67 30.80
C GLU A 343 -5.72 -23.28 31.09
N LEU A 344 -5.28 -22.24 30.39
CA LEU A 344 -5.93 -20.94 30.46
C LEU A 344 -7.17 -20.92 29.56
N GLU A 345 -8.18 -20.17 29.98
CA GLU A 345 -9.33 -19.83 29.17
C GLU A 345 -9.34 -18.33 28.91
N LEU A 346 -9.56 -17.94 27.65
CA LEU A 346 -9.66 -16.56 27.24
C LEU A 346 -10.97 -16.32 26.49
N ASN A 347 -11.76 -15.38 27.01
CA ASN A 347 -12.93 -14.84 26.34
C ASN A 347 -12.68 -13.40 25.90
N ILE A 348 -12.20 -13.21 24.67
CA ILE A 348 -11.97 -11.85 24.14
C ILE A 348 -13.27 -11.08 23.93
N ALA A 349 -14.42 -11.75 23.83
CA ALA A 349 -15.74 -11.12 23.75
C ALA A 349 -16.33 -10.70 25.11
N SER A 350 -15.50 -10.68 26.17
CA SER A 350 -15.84 -10.13 27.49
C SER A 350 -15.79 -8.59 27.49
N SER A 351 -16.68 -7.96 28.27
CA SER A 351 -16.62 -6.52 28.54
C SER A 351 -15.40 -6.12 29.38
N SER A 352 -14.80 -7.07 30.12
CA SER A 352 -13.56 -6.87 30.88
C SER A 352 -12.29 -7.15 30.05
N ALA A 353 -12.39 -7.40 28.75
CA ALA A 353 -11.21 -7.62 27.92
C ALA A 353 -10.66 -6.29 27.35
N LEU A 354 -9.40 -5.98 27.65
CA LEU A 354 -8.61 -4.96 26.95
C LEU A 354 -7.97 -5.57 25.70
N TYR A 355 -8.13 -4.91 24.56
CA TYR A 355 -7.73 -5.42 23.25
C TYR A 355 -6.87 -4.40 22.51
N LEU A 356 -5.59 -4.70 22.38
CA LEU A 356 -4.58 -3.83 21.77
C LEU A 356 -4.32 -4.39 20.37
N LEU A 357 -4.60 -3.61 19.32
CA LEU A 357 -4.46 -4.07 17.95
C LEU A 357 -3.14 -3.58 17.34
N GLN A 358 -2.39 -4.51 16.74
CA GLN A 358 -1.20 -4.27 15.93
C GLN A 358 -1.45 -4.75 14.50
N PRO A 359 -1.96 -3.89 13.60
CA PRO A 359 -2.47 -4.29 12.29
C PRO A 359 -1.38 -4.26 11.21
N THR A 360 -0.21 -4.84 11.49
CA THR A 360 0.93 -4.81 10.58
C THR A 360 1.57 -6.19 10.37
N ARG A 361 2.21 -6.37 9.21
CA ARG A 361 3.05 -7.55 8.93
C ARG A 361 4.19 -7.63 9.93
N ILE A 362 4.55 -8.84 10.34
CA ILE A 362 5.67 -9.07 11.25
C ILE A 362 6.98 -8.95 10.48
N VAL A 363 7.59 -7.76 10.54
CA VAL A 363 8.88 -7.43 9.95
C VAL A 363 9.65 -6.45 10.84
N THR A 364 10.99 -6.47 10.79
CA THR A 364 11.87 -5.71 11.70
C THR A 364 11.48 -4.24 11.85
N LYS A 365 11.23 -3.55 10.73
CA LYS A 365 10.90 -2.12 10.72
C LYS A 365 9.59 -1.74 11.45
N LYS A 366 8.71 -2.71 11.75
CA LYS A 366 7.48 -2.46 12.51
C LYS A 366 7.72 -2.42 14.01
N ARG A 367 8.82 -3.01 14.50
CA ARG A 367 9.21 -3.00 15.92
C ARG A 367 8.10 -3.47 16.87
N ILE A 368 7.30 -4.45 16.45
CA ILE A 368 6.13 -4.95 17.19
C ILE A 368 6.48 -5.42 18.60
N PHE A 369 7.71 -5.94 18.82
CA PHE A 369 8.18 -6.33 20.15
C PHE A 369 8.06 -5.22 21.20
N ARG A 370 8.07 -3.95 20.78
CA ARG A 370 7.92 -2.79 21.66
C ARG A 370 6.53 -2.65 22.25
N ASP A 371 5.51 -3.24 21.62
CA ASP A 371 4.16 -3.25 22.20
C ASP A 371 4.15 -3.92 23.58
N TRP A 372 4.98 -4.95 23.79
CA TRP A 372 5.18 -5.56 25.11
C TRP A 372 5.99 -4.68 26.07
N GLU A 373 6.90 -3.83 25.57
CA GLU A 373 7.53 -2.79 26.41
C GLU A 373 6.48 -1.81 26.95
N LEU A 374 5.50 -1.41 26.13
CA LEU A 374 4.39 -0.58 26.58
C LEU A 374 3.55 -1.29 27.65
N VAL A 375 3.18 -2.55 27.42
CA VAL A 375 2.41 -3.34 28.40
C VAL A 375 3.16 -3.46 29.73
N GLU A 376 4.47 -3.69 29.69
CA GLU A 376 5.32 -3.71 30.88
C GLU A 376 5.26 -2.38 31.65
N GLN A 377 5.38 -1.25 30.94
CA GLN A 377 5.31 0.07 31.56
C GLN A 377 3.92 0.36 32.15
N LEU A 378 2.85 -0.06 31.49
CA LEU A 378 1.48 0.03 32.02
C LEU A 378 1.34 -0.76 33.33
N LEU A 379 1.80 -2.01 33.35
CA LEU A 379 1.71 -2.88 34.54
C LEU A 379 2.63 -2.44 35.69
N THR A 380 3.63 -1.61 35.42
CA THR A 380 4.48 -0.97 36.43
C THR A 380 3.88 0.35 36.95
N TYR A 381 3.00 0.98 36.18
CA TYR A 381 2.37 2.25 36.56
C TYR A 381 1.23 2.01 37.55
N LYS A 382 1.43 2.45 38.80
CA LYS A 382 0.55 2.22 39.96
C LYS A 382 -0.95 2.28 39.64
N ALA A 383 -1.44 3.35 39.02
CA ALA A 383 -2.87 3.51 38.76
C ALA A 383 -3.45 2.47 37.80
N PHE A 384 -2.69 2.09 36.76
CA PHE A 384 -3.11 1.02 35.85
C PHE A 384 -3.03 -0.35 36.53
N ARG A 385 -1.93 -0.57 37.26
CA ARG A 385 -1.69 -1.80 38.00
C ARG A 385 -2.79 -2.10 39.01
N GLU A 386 -3.14 -1.13 39.85
CA GLU A 386 -4.20 -1.26 40.85
C GLU A 386 -5.56 -1.53 40.19
N ALA A 387 -5.86 -0.87 39.06
CA ALA A 387 -7.08 -1.14 38.33
C ALA A 387 -7.12 -2.58 37.77
N PHE A 388 -5.99 -3.06 37.23
CA PHE A 388 -5.85 -4.41 36.69
C PHE A 388 -5.91 -5.50 37.78
N GLU A 389 -5.39 -5.23 38.97
CA GLU A 389 -5.49 -6.15 40.11
C GLU A 389 -6.88 -6.17 40.75
N ARG A 390 -7.55 -5.01 40.81
CA ARG A 390 -8.88 -4.90 41.42
C ARG A 390 -9.95 -5.67 40.66
N ASP A 391 -9.89 -5.68 39.32
CA ASP A 391 -10.78 -6.50 38.50
C ASP A 391 -10.06 -7.79 38.09
N ALA A 392 -10.36 -8.90 38.77
CA ALA A 392 -9.78 -10.21 38.49
C ALA A 392 -10.17 -10.76 37.10
N ASN A 393 -11.26 -10.25 36.50
CA ASN A 393 -11.71 -10.64 35.17
C ASN A 393 -11.06 -9.80 34.06
N LEU A 394 -10.33 -8.75 34.40
CA LEU A 394 -9.65 -7.91 33.42
C LEU A 394 -8.52 -8.70 32.75
N THR A 395 -8.60 -8.84 31.43
CA THR A 395 -7.55 -9.47 30.60
C THR A 395 -6.98 -8.46 29.62
N LEU A 396 -5.74 -8.68 29.18
CA LEU A 396 -5.12 -7.89 28.13
C LEU A 396 -4.64 -8.80 27.00
N THR A 397 -5.13 -8.54 25.78
CA THR A 397 -4.72 -9.23 24.57
C THR A 397 -4.04 -8.24 23.63
N LEU A 398 -2.78 -8.52 23.27
CA LEU A 398 -2.12 -7.90 22.12
C LEU A 398 -2.40 -8.75 20.88
N HIS A 399 -3.16 -8.22 19.93
CA HIS A 399 -3.53 -8.91 18.70
C HIS A 399 -2.74 -8.39 17.51
N ILE A 400 -1.92 -9.25 16.91
CA ILE A 400 -1.12 -8.98 15.71
C ILE A 400 -1.83 -9.65 14.53
N THR A 401 -2.31 -8.87 13.57
CA THR A 401 -3.13 -9.41 12.48
C THR A 401 -2.36 -9.70 11.21
N GLY A 402 -1.21 -9.07 10.98
CA GLY A 402 -0.50 -9.24 9.72
C GLY A 402 0.31 -10.54 9.64
N PRO A 403 0.52 -11.08 8.42
CA PRO A 403 1.36 -12.25 8.21
C PRO A 403 2.83 -12.00 8.57
N ALA A 404 3.56 -13.08 8.83
CA ALA A 404 5.01 -13.09 9.05
C ALA A 404 5.71 -13.73 7.84
N PRO A 405 6.35 -12.98 6.94
CA PRO A 405 7.14 -13.61 5.88
C PRO A 405 8.20 -14.54 6.49
N VAL A 406 8.50 -15.67 5.84
CA VAL A 406 9.36 -16.73 6.39
C VAL A 406 10.75 -16.19 6.76
N GLU A 407 11.28 -15.28 5.96
CA GLU A 407 12.55 -14.58 6.19
C GLU A 407 12.56 -13.69 7.45
N HIS A 408 11.38 -13.40 8.02
CA HIS A 408 11.18 -12.58 9.21
C HIS A 408 10.85 -13.40 10.48
N GLN A 409 11.13 -14.71 10.50
CA GLN A 409 10.97 -15.56 11.71
C GLN A 409 11.61 -14.95 12.96
N ARG A 410 12.80 -14.37 12.82
CA ARG A 410 13.52 -13.73 13.95
C ARG A 410 12.74 -12.56 14.55
N ASP A 411 11.94 -11.84 13.76
CA ASP A 411 11.11 -10.75 14.25
C ASP A 411 9.94 -11.28 15.10
N LEU A 412 9.34 -12.42 14.71
CA LEU A 412 8.34 -13.12 15.53
C LEU A 412 8.96 -13.60 16.85
N GLU A 413 10.13 -14.23 16.80
CA GLU A 413 10.84 -14.64 18.02
C GLU A 413 11.10 -13.48 18.98
N ASN A 414 11.48 -12.30 18.45
CA ASN A 414 11.71 -11.11 19.26
C ASN A 414 10.42 -10.66 19.97
N ILE A 415 9.26 -10.75 19.31
CA ILE A 415 7.96 -10.46 19.93
C ILE A 415 7.67 -11.44 21.07
N LEU A 416 7.83 -12.74 20.84
CA LEU A 416 7.58 -13.77 21.86
C LEU A 416 8.57 -13.68 23.05
N LYS A 417 9.84 -13.35 22.79
CA LYS A 417 10.85 -13.08 23.82
C LYS A 417 10.49 -11.85 24.64
N ALA A 418 10.01 -10.78 24.01
CA ALA A 418 9.52 -9.59 24.71
C ALA A 418 8.30 -9.90 25.58
N TYR A 419 7.36 -10.69 25.07
CA TYR A 419 6.20 -11.18 25.83
C TYR A 419 6.62 -11.99 27.07
N LYS A 420 7.47 -13.02 26.90
CA LYS A 420 8.01 -13.82 28.01
C LYS A 420 8.72 -12.99 29.07
N LYS A 421 9.49 -11.99 28.63
CA LYS A 421 10.16 -11.06 29.54
C LYS A 421 9.16 -10.32 30.43
N VAL A 422 8.01 -9.92 29.91
CA VAL A 422 6.94 -9.31 30.71
C VAL A 422 6.33 -10.32 31.68
N LEU A 423 6.00 -11.53 31.21
CA LEU A 423 5.45 -12.59 32.07
C LEU A 423 6.35 -12.89 33.28
N ASN A 424 7.67 -12.92 33.07
CA ASN A 424 8.64 -13.17 34.14
C ASN A 424 8.83 -12.02 35.13
N ARG A 425 8.37 -10.80 34.79
CA ARG A 425 8.53 -9.60 35.62
C ARG A 425 7.28 -9.26 36.43
N VAL A 426 6.13 -9.83 36.08
CA VAL A 426 4.87 -9.59 36.78
C VAL A 426 4.50 -10.81 37.64
N PRO A 427 3.73 -10.64 38.72
CA PRO A 427 3.22 -11.77 39.49
C PRO A 427 2.41 -12.73 38.61
N GLY A 428 2.52 -14.03 38.89
CA GLY A 428 1.94 -15.09 38.05
C GLY A 428 0.43 -14.94 37.79
N HIS A 429 -0.35 -14.48 38.77
CA HIS A 429 -1.79 -14.26 38.62
C HIS A 429 -2.14 -13.14 37.61
N ILE A 430 -1.20 -12.23 37.33
CA ILE A 430 -1.34 -11.24 36.25
C ILE A 430 -0.82 -11.78 34.94
N GLY A 431 0.32 -12.48 34.96
CA GLY A 431 0.84 -13.15 33.77
C GLY A 431 -0.19 -14.07 33.11
N LYS A 432 -1.00 -14.79 33.92
CA LYS A 432 -2.12 -15.63 33.46
C LYS A 432 -3.27 -14.88 32.77
N ARG A 433 -3.29 -13.55 32.81
CA ARG A 433 -4.32 -12.68 32.21
C ARG A 433 -3.79 -11.83 31.04
N LEU A 434 -2.55 -12.08 30.62
CA LEU A 434 -1.91 -11.45 29.46
C LEU A 434 -1.84 -12.45 28.32
N PHE A 435 -2.11 -12.00 27.08
CA PHE A 435 -2.15 -12.88 25.91
C PHE A 435 -1.60 -12.17 24.67
N THR A 436 -0.93 -12.92 23.79
CA THR A 436 -0.57 -12.48 22.42
C THR A 436 -1.36 -13.29 21.41
N ALA A 437 -2.08 -12.66 20.49
CA ALA A 437 -2.86 -13.33 19.44
C ALA A 437 -2.27 -13.06 18.06
N PHE A 438 -2.33 -14.05 17.17
CA PHE A 438 -1.93 -13.97 15.77
C PHE A 438 -3.07 -14.47 14.90
N SER A 439 -3.65 -13.63 14.02
CA SER A 439 -4.71 -14.06 13.09
C SER A 439 -4.27 -14.12 11.62
N VAL A 440 -3.13 -13.53 11.26
CA VAL A 440 -2.48 -13.71 9.96
C VAL A 440 -3.38 -13.35 8.76
N GLY A 441 -4.17 -12.29 8.90
CA GLY A 441 -5.12 -11.83 7.86
C GLY A 441 -6.31 -12.77 7.66
N THR A 442 -6.52 -13.74 8.55
CA THR A 442 -7.67 -14.64 8.49
C THR A 442 -8.93 -13.92 8.95
N GLU A 443 -9.91 -13.88 8.07
CA GLU A 443 -11.17 -13.15 8.21
C GLU A 443 -12.41 -14.06 8.27
N ILE A 444 -12.23 -15.36 8.00
CA ILE A 444 -13.28 -16.38 7.96
C ILE A 444 -12.83 -17.65 8.67
N HIS A 445 -13.80 -18.44 9.14
CA HIS A 445 -13.59 -19.80 9.63
C HIS A 445 -14.76 -20.71 9.20
N ASP A 446 -14.52 -21.99 8.94
CA ASP A 446 -15.54 -22.94 8.44
C ASP A 446 -16.78 -23.03 9.33
N SER A 447 -16.58 -22.89 10.66
CA SER A 447 -17.67 -22.91 11.62
C SER A 447 -18.62 -21.70 11.52
N PHE A 448 -18.26 -20.63 10.80
CA PHE A 448 -19.09 -19.43 10.67
C PHE A 448 -20.47 -19.75 10.10
N LYS A 449 -20.54 -20.63 9.09
CA LYS A 449 -21.81 -21.05 8.47
C LYS A 449 -22.76 -21.67 9.48
N ALA A 450 -22.25 -22.54 10.37
CA ALA A 450 -23.06 -23.19 11.40
C ALA A 450 -23.59 -22.20 12.45
N HIS A 451 -22.92 -21.06 12.63
CA HIS A 451 -23.28 -20.02 13.60
C HIS A 451 -23.97 -18.81 12.95
N GLY A 452 -24.24 -18.85 11.64
CA GLY A 452 -24.81 -17.73 10.89
C GLY A 452 -23.93 -16.48 10.87
N PHE A 453 -22.61 -16.66 10.96
CA PHE A 453 -21.65 -15.55 10.92
C PHE A 453 -21.25 -15.24 9.47
N ASN A 454 -21.08 -13.95 9.19
CA ASN A 454 -20.39 -13.47 8.02
C ASN A 454 -18.90 -13.30 8.32
N GLU A 455 -18.09 -13.30 7.26
CA GLU A 455 -16.68 -12.93 7.29
C GLU A 455 -16.46 -11.61 8.03
N LEU A 456 -15.33 -11.50 8.73
CA LEU A 456 -14.90 -10.25 9.32
C LEU A 456 -14.31 -9.37 8.23
N THR A 457 -14.71 -8.11 8.23
CA THR A 457 -14.05 -7.11 7.38
C THR A 457 -12.94 -6.41 8.15
N ILE A 458 -11.98 -5.83 7.43
CA ILE A 458 -10.86 -5.11 8.04
C ILE A 458 -11.33 -3.98 8.99
N ASP A 459 -12.41 -3.25 8.67
CA ASP A 459 -12.91 -2.20 9.56
C ASP A 459 -13.51 -2.78 10.85
N GLU A 460 -14.16 -3.94 10.78
CA GLU A 460 -14.64 -4.66 11.97
C GLU A 460 -13.48 -5.11 12.85
N ILE A 461 -12.35 -5.55 12.26
CA ILE A 461 -11.12 -5.88 12.99
C ILE A 461 -10.59 -4.67 13.74
N TYR A 462 -10.51 -3.50 13.11
CA TYR A 462 -10.13 -2.27 13.79
C TYR A 462 -11.11 -1.92 14.93
N LYS A 463 -12.42 -2.07 14.71
CA LYS A 463 -13.47 -1.78 15.70
C LYS A 463 -13.47 -2.74 16.90
N MET A 464 -12.75 -3.87 16.86
CA MET A 464 -12.54 -4.71 18.04
C MET A 464 -11.62 -4.06 19.07
N ALA A 465 -10.74 -3.16 18.63
CA ALA A 465 -9.66 -2.63 19.44
C ALA A 465 -10.16 -1.63 20.50
N ASP A 466 -9.41 -1.53 21.59
CA ASP A 466 -9.45 -0.41 22.53
C ASP A 466 -8.42 0.65 22.16
N ILE A 467 -7.25 0.22 21.67
CA ILE A 467 -6.21 1.08 21.09
C ILE A 467 -5.54 0.38 19.91
N VAL A 468 -5.10 1.17 18.93
CA VAL A 468 -4.22 0.72 17.83
C VAL A 468 -2.78 1.11 18.17
N LEU A 469 -1.87 0.15 18.06
CA LEU A 469 -0.44 0.35 18.28
C LEU A 469 0.32 0.35 16.95
N LEU A 470 1.26 1.28 16.82
CA LEU A 470 2.13 1.38 15.65
C LEU A 470 3.51 1.91 16.04
N PRO A 471 4.37 1.10 16.71
CA PRO A 471 5.71 1.50 17.10
C PRO A 471 6.69 1.53 15.92
N SER A 472 6.22 1.50 14.67
CA SER A 472 7.03 1.41 13.46
C SER A 472 8.17 2.42 13.40
N GLU A 473 9.31 1.97 12.90
CA GLU A 473 10.42 2.84 12.51
C GLU A 473 10.18 3.44 11.14
N THR A 474 9.66 2.64 10.19
CA THR A 474 9.38 3.09 8.83
C THR A 474 8.01 2.66 8.33
N GLU A 475 7.32 3.59 7.66
CA GLU A 475 6.01 3.38 7.02
C GLU A 475 5.97 3.99 5.63
N GLY A 476 5.19 3.37 4.75
CA GLY A 476 5.00 3.87 3.38
C GLY A 476 3.95 4.98 3.32
N ARG A 477 2.71 4.68 3.73
CA ARG A 477 1.56 5.60 3.67
C ARG A 477 0.93 5.90 5.03
N GLY A 478 1.34 5.20 6.10
CA GLY A 478 0.74 5.36 7.43
C GLY A 478 -0.74 4.97 7.50
N LEU A 479 -1.21 4.06 6.63
CA LEU A 479 -2.61 3.63 6.57
C LEU A 479 -3.19 3.23 7.93
N PRO A 480 -2.48 2.49 8.81
CA PRO A 480 -3.03 2.14 10.11
C PRO A 480 -3.40 3.34 11.00
N ILE A 481 -2.70 4.47 10.85
CA ILE A 481 -3.06 5.71 11.56
C ILE A 481 -4.40 6.24 11.04
N LEU A 482 -4.58 6.26 9.72
CA LEU A 482 -5.78 6.74 9.06
C LEU A 482 -6.98 5.82 9.36
N GLU A 483 -6.78 4.51 9.25
CA GLU A 483 -7.79 3.45 9.50
C GLU A 483 -8.25 3.43 10.96
N GLY A 484 -7.31 3.42 11.92
CA GLY A 484 -7.63 3.51 13.35
C GLY A 484 -8.37 4.80 13.68
N SER A 485 -7.94 5.93 13.12
CA SER A 485 -8.59 7.22 13.32
C SER A 485 -9.99 7.29 12.69
N ALA A 486 -10.19 6.69 11.52
CA ALA A 486 -11.49 6.59 10.83
C ALA A 486 -12.48 5.70 11.60
N ALA A 487 -12.00 4.58 12.15
CA ALA A 487 -12.75 3.70 13.06
C ALA A 487 -13.08 4.38 14.41
N GLY A 488 -12.48 5.54 14.70
CA GLY A 488 -12.62 6.22 15.97
C GLY A 488 -11.90 5.49 17.10
N ILE A 489 -10.82 4.78 16.81
CA ILE A 489 -9.98 4.11 17.80
C ILE A 489 -8.74 4.97 18.09
N PRO A 490 -8.37 5.18 19.36
CA PRO A 490 -7.14 5.89 19.70
C PRO A 490 -5.90 5.19 19.12
N VAL A 491 -5.00 5.99 18.55
CA VAL A 491 -3.76 5.51 17.94
C VAL A 491 -2.56 5.89 18.82
N VAL A 492 -1.73 4.90 19.15
CA VAL A 492 -0.43 5.09 19.80
C VAL A 492 0.66 4.72 18.79
N CYS A 493 1.32 5.73 18.22
CA CYS A 493 2.25 5.53 17.11
C CYS A 493 3.58 6.27 17.27
N SER A 494 4.65 5.69 16.73
CA SER A 494 5.94 6.34 16.60
C SER A 494 5.90 7.40 15.50
N ARG A 495 6.79 8.40 15.61
CA ARG A 495 7.10 9.28 14.47
C ARG A 495 7.99 8.52 13.48
N TYR A 496 7.36 7.71 12.64
CA TYR A 496 8.08 6.88 11.68
C TYR A 496 8.78 7.73 10.60
N ARG A 497 9.74 7.10 9.92
CA ARG A 497 10.40 7.65 8.73
C ARG A 497 9.74 7.15 7.44
N PRO A 498 9.71 7.98 6.38
CA PRO A 498 10.18 9.37 6.34
C PRO A 498 9.29 10.31 7.18
N GLU A 499 9.90 11.23 7.95
CA GLU A 499 9.16 12.13 8.85
C GLU A 499 8.17 13.03 8.10
N ARG A 500 8.50 13.42 6.87
CA ARG A 500 7.59 14.18 6.00
C ARG A 500 6.30 13.42 5.70
N THR A 501 6.40 12.12 5.43
CA THR A 501 5.23 11.24 5.25
C THR A 501 4.40 11.17 6.51
N PHE A 502 5.04 11.06 7.69
CA PHE A 502 4.32 11.13 8.97
C PHE A 502 3.58 12.46 9.12
N SER A 503 4.27 13.58 8.92
CA SER A 503 3.75 14.95 9.00
C SER A 503 2.54 15.17 8.07
N GLU A 504 2.60 14.64 6.85
CA GLU A 504 1.49 14.65 5.89
C GLU A 504 0.29 13.83 6.38
N VAL A 505 0.53 12.63 6.88
CA VAL A 505 -0.52 11.73 7.40
C VAL A 505 -1.24 12.36 8.59
N VAL A 506 -0.50 12.85 9.60
CA VAL A 506 -1.12 13.49 10.75
C VAL A 506 -1.65 14.89 10.45
N GLY A 507 -1.21 15.52 9.35
CA GLY A 507 -1.69 16.82 8.91
C GLY A 507 -1.07 17.99 9.67
N GLU A 508 0.19 17.92 10.09
CA GLU A 508 0.85 19.01 10.85
C GLU A 508 0.83 20.37 10.15
N HIS A 509 0.74 20.37 8.82
CA HIS A 509 0.63 21.55 7.96
C HIS A 509 -0.80 22.07 7.80
N LEU A 510 -1.80 21.40 8.39
CA LEU A 510 -3.21 21.74 8.29
C LEU A 510 -3.71 22.47 9.55
N PRO A 511 -4.88 23.14 9.48
CA PRO A 511 -5.56 23.67 10.65
C PRO A 511 -5.84 22.60 11.72
N GLU A 512 -5.98 23.01 12.98
CA GLU A 512 -6.04 22.10 14.14
C GLU A 512 -7.20 21.09 14.08
N ASP A 513 -8.35 21.50 13.54
CA ASP A 513 -9.54 20.65 13.34
C ASP A 513 -9.35 19.57 12.26
N MET A 514 -8.32 19.71 11.41
CA MET A 514 -7.94 18.78 10.34
C MET A 514 -6.74 17.90 10.71
N LYS A 515 -6.15 18.10 11.90
CA LYS A 515 -5.05 17.29 12.43
C LYS A 515 -5.56 16.01 13.05
N VAL A 516 -4.82 14.93 12.83
CA VAL A 516 -5.03 13.66 13.51
C VAL A 516 -4.37 13.73 14.88
N GLN A 517 -5.17 13.61 15.93
CA GLN A 517 -4.70 13.51 17.30
C GLN A 517 -4.20 12.08 17.56
N TYR A 518 -2.99 11.95 18.11
CA TYR A 518 -2.39 10.65 18.43
C TYR A 518 -1.68 10.69 19.79
N THR A 519 -1.29 9.52 20.28
CA THR A 519 -0.36 9.41 21.40
C THR A 519 0.98 8.93 20.90
N LEU A 520 2.05 9.66 21.26
CA LEU A 520 3.38 9.33 20.80
C LEU A 520 3.86 8.03 21.46
N PHE A 521 4.22 7.06 20.62
CA PHE A 521 5.08 5.95 20.99
C PHE A 521 6.54 6.44 20.92
N PRO A 522 7.26 6.55 22.04
CA PRO A 522 8.59 7.18 22.05
C PRO A 522 9.65 6.27 21.45
N GLU A 523 10.69 6.85 20.85
CA GLU A 523 11.85 6.09 20.34
C GLU A 523 12.66 5.39 21.44
N LYS A 524 12.66 5.95 22.65
CA LYS A 524 13.37 5.42 23.82
C LYS A 524 12.37 4.98 24.88
N LYS A 525 12.52 5.43 26.12
CA LYS A 525 11.65 5.09 27.25
C LYS A 525 10.37 5.92 27.24
N PHE A 526 9.30 5.32 27.73
CA PHE A 526 8.08 6.04 28.04
C PHE A 526 8.27 6.97 29.23
N THR A 527 7.72 8.18 29.12
CA THR A 527 7.62 9.10 30.25
C THR A 527 6.36 8.78 31.07
N ARG A 528 6.38 9.15 32.36
CA ARG A 528 5.21 8.97 33.23
C ARG A 528 3.94 9.64 32.69
N PRO A 529 3.97 10.87 32.12
CA PRO A 529 2.80 11.46 31.46
C PRO A 529 2.28 10.66 30.26
N GLN A 530 3.16 10.06 29.45
CA GLN A 530 2.76 9.22 28.32
C GLN A 530 2.03 7.97 28.80
N ILE A 531 2.58 7.26 29.79
CA ILE A 531 1.93 6.08 30.36
C ILE A 531 0.61 6.44 31.06
N ALA A 532 0.54 7.57 31.77
CA ALA A 532 -0.69 8.06 32.35
C ALA A 532 -1.77 8.32 31.28
N LYS A 533 -1.41 8.92 30.14
CA LYS A 533 -2.33 9.12 29.01
C LYS A 533 -2.83 7.80 28.44
N ILE A 534 -1.94 6.83 28.18
CA ILE A 534 -2.33 5.52 27.62
C ILE A 534 -3.16 4.71 28.62
N SER A 535 -2.83 4.75 29.90
CA SER A 535 -3.63 4.14 30.96
C SER A 535 -5.06 4.70 30.99
N ASN A 536 -5.22 6.04 30.92
CA ASN A 536 -6.53 6.66 30.82
C ASN A 536 -7.27 6.30 29.54
N LEU A 537 -6.59 6.15 28.39
CA LEU A 537 -7.22 5.70 27.15
C LEU A 537 -7.87 4.31 27.28
N LEU A 538 -7.22 3.41 28.02
CA LEU A 538 -7.71 2.05 28.24
C LEU A 538 -8.78 1.95 29.34
N LEU A 539 -8.59 2.65 30.46
CA LEU A 539 -9.45 2.53 31.65
C LEU A 539 -10.62 3.54 31.66
N HIS A 540 -10.48 4.66 30.96
CA HIS A 540 -11.43 5.78 30.93
C HIS A 540 -11.67 6.30 29.50
N PRO A 541 -12.07 5.42 28.55
CA PRO A 541 -12.20 5.76 27.13
C PRO A 541 -13.24 6.85 26.84
N GLU A 542 -14.21 7.06 27.73
CA GLU A 542 -15.22 8.12 27.66
C GLU A 542 -14.59 9.53 27.63
N ARG A 543 -13.46 9.71 28.32
CA ARG A 543 -12.72 11.00 28.39
C ARG A 543 -12.14 11.44 27.05
N TYR A 544 -12.04 10.54 26.09
CA TYR A 544 -11.45 10.79 24.77
C TYR A 544 -12.48 10.76 23.64
N SER A 545 -13.78 10.84 23.97
CA SER A 545 -14.87 10.86 22.99
C SER A 545 -14.76 12.01 21.96
N GLU A 546 -14.43 13.23 22.39
CA GLU A 546 -14.22 14.35 21.47
C GLU A 546 -13.00 14.13 20.58
N CYS A 547 -11.87 13.71 21.14
CA CYS A 547 -10.66 13.42 20.37
C CYS A 547 -10.92 12.37 19.26
N ARG A 548 -11.66 11.30 19.59
CA ARG A 548 -12.07 10.28 18.61
C ARG A 548 -12.99 10.85 17.53
N ARG A 549 -13.92 11.73 17.89
CA ARG A 549 -14.83 12.40 16.96
C ARG A 549 -14.10 13.39 16.04
N GLN A 550 -13.18 14.17 16.57
CA GLN A 550 -12.31 15.07 15.79
C GLN A 550 -11.49 14.26 14.77
N ASN A 551 -10.82 13.19 15.20
CA ASN A 551 -10.07 12.32 14.29
C ASN A 551 -10.95 11.79 13.16
N ARG A 552 -12.15 11.28 13.47
CA ARG A 552 -13.09 10.80 12.44
C ARG A 552 -13.46 11.90 11.44
N ARG A 553 -13.73 13.12 11.91
CA ARG A 553 -14.05 14.29 11.05
C ARG A 553 -12.86 14.67 10.16
N ALA A 554 -11.67 14.79 10.74
CA ALA A 554 -10.45 15.13 10.01
C ALA A 554 -10.14 14.09 8.92
N ILE A 555 -10.23 12.79 9.25
CA ILE A 555 -10.00 11.72 8.27
C ILE A 555 -11.12 11.67 7.23
N ALA A 556 -12.38 11.86 7.60
CA ALA A 556 -13.48 11.88 6.65
C ALA A 556 -13.32 13.03 5.64
N ALA A 557 -12.94 14.22 6.09
CA ALA A 557 -12.72 15.37 5.22
C ALA A 557 -11.53 15.18 4.25
N ARG A 558 -10.52 14.40 4.64
CA ARG A 558 -9.25 14.26 3.89
C ARG A 558 -9.14 12.99 3.06
N TYR A 559 -9.76 11.91 3.51
CA TYR A 559 -9.51 10.55 3.00
C TYR A 559 -10.78 9.71 2.83
N ASN A 560 -11.99 10.28 2.88
CA ASN A 560 -13.16 9.54 2.41
C ASN A 560 -13.16 9.41 0.88
N PHE A 561 -14.05 8.58 0.35
CA PHE A 561 -14.17 8.38 -1.08
C PHE A 561 -14.48 9.69 -1.85
N ASN A 562 -15.30 10.58 -1.28
CA ASN A 562 -15.61 11.86 -1.89
C ASN A 562 -14.41 12.81 -1.98
N ALA A 563 -13.50 12.80 -1.01
CA ALA A 563 -12.26 13.59 -1.04
C ALA A 563 -11.35 13.13 -2.19
N LEU A 564 -11.21 11.81 -2.38
CA LEU A 564 -10.50 11.24 -3.52
C LEU A 564 -11.17 11.60 -4.85
N LYS A 565 -12.50 11.46 -4.92
CA LYS A 565 -13.29 11.80 -6.11
C LYS A 565 -13.15 13.27 -6.48
N ASN A 566 -13.26 14.19 -5.52
CA ASN A 566 -13.05 15.62 -5.73
C ASN A 566 -11.64 15.90 -6.27
N LYS A 567 -10.62 15.22 -5.72
CA LYS A 567 -9.25 15.39 -6.21
C LYS A 567 -9.08 14.92 -7.66
N ILE A 568 -9.69 13.80 -8.02
CA ILE A 568 -9.70 13.31 -9.41
C ILE A 568 -10.47 14.28 -10.32
N ASN A 569 -11.57 14.86 -9.85
CA ASN A 569 -12.33 15.87 -10.59
C ASN A 569 -11.49 17.14 -10.84
N ASP A 570 -10.73 17.61 -9.85
CA ASP A 570 -9.81 18.75 -10.03
C ASP A 570 -8.74 18.47 -11.08
N ILE A 571 -8.19 17.25 -11.09
CA ILE A 571 -7.21 16.82 -12.09
C ILE A 571 -7.86 16.75 -13.47
N LEU A 572 -9.04 16.16 -13.58
CA LEU A 572 -9.80 16.09 -14.83
C LEU A 572 -10.08 17.48 -15.41
N ASN A 573 -10.48 18.44 -14.57
CA ASN A 573 -10.70 19.83 -14.99
C ASN A 573 -9.44 20.52 -15.50
N TYR A 574 -8.27 20.06 -15.09
CA TYR A 574 -6.98 20.50 -15.63
C TYR A 574 -6.64 19.79 -16.95
N LEU A 575 -7.08 18.54 -17.11
CA LEU A 575 -6.87 17.77 -18.33
C LEU A 575 -7.78 18.21 -19.49
N TYR A 576 -8.93 18.83 -19.20
CA TYR A 576 -9.82 19.46 -20.19
C TYR A 576 -9.27 20.80 -20.65
#